data_AF-A0A3B9FCH2-F1
#
_entry.id   AF-A0A3B9FCH2-F1
#
_cell.length_a   1.000
_cell.length_b   1.000
_cell.length_c   1.000
_cell.angle_alpha   90.00
_cell.angle_beta   90.00
_cell.angle_gamma   90.00
#
_symmetry.space_group_name_H-M   'P 1'
#
loop_
_entity.id
_entity.type
_entity.pdbx_description
1 polymer ?
#
loop_
_entity_poly.entity_id
_entity_poly.type
_entity_poly.pdbx_seq_one_letter_code
_entity_poly.pdbx_strand_id
1 'polypeptide(L)'
;MFSNDQNVETIAQLIEVIKHYIGLQSEYVKLDVIDKVVRLLTMLVLIAVFGILLVIAIIYFSFAAAYALSDAIGSLPGAFAIVGAFYLVVLFVFIRLRKTIIERPLVHFLASILMSK
;
A
#
# COMPACT_ATOMS: atom_id res chain seq x y z
N MET A 1 35.36 53.01 -10.11
CA MET A 1 34.48 52.20 -10.96
C MET A 1 35.09 50.80 -11.10
N PHE A 2 35.19 50.00 -10.02
CA PHE A 2 35.96 48.74 -10.04
C PHE A 2 35.50 47.66 -9.04
N SER A 3 34.27 47.73 -8.51
CA SER A 3 33.74 46.69 -7.59
C SER A 3 32.59 45.88 -8.18
N ASN A 4 32.10 46.22 -9.38
CA ASN A 4 30.97 45.52 -9.97
C ASN A 4 31.39 44.24 -10.70
N ASP A 5 32.54 44.26 -11.38
CA ASP A 5 32.95 43.17 -12.27
C ASP A 5 33.40 41.90 -11.51
N GLN A 6 34.06 42.05 -10.36
CA GLN A 6 34.45 40.88 -9.54
C GLN A 6 33.25 40.17 -8.88
N ASN A 7 32.20 40.90 -8.54
CA ASN A 7 30.97 40.31 -8.00
C ASN A 7 30.21 39.52 -9.07
N VAL A 8 30.19 40.01 -10.31
CA VAL A 8 29.53 39.33 -11.44
C VAL A 8 30.28 38.04 -11.79
N GLU A 9 31.61 38.06 -11.80
CA GLU A 9 32.46 36.87 -12.02
C GLU A 9 32.23 35.81 -10.93
N THR A 10 32.16 36.24 -9.67
CA THR A 10 31.93 35.35 -8.51
C THR A 10 30.52 34.74 -8.57
N ILE A 11 29.50 35.52 -8.96
CA ILE A 11 28.14 35.02 -9.16
C ILE A 11 28.07 34.03 -10.34
N ALA A 12 28.82 34.27 -11.42
CA ALA A 12 28.88 33.35 -12.55
C ALA A 12 29.52 32.00 -12.17
N GLN A 13 30.61 32.03 -11.40
CA GLN A 13 31.25 30.82 -10.87
C GLN A 13 30.34 30.05 -9.89
N LEU A 14 29.58 30.76 -9.05
CA LEU A 14 28.57 30.15 -8.17
C LEU A 14 27.46 29.46 -8.96
N ILE A 15 26.95 30.08 -10.02
CA ILE A 15 25.91 29.50 -10.90
C ILE A 15 26.41 28.23 -11.59
N GLU A 16 27.68 28.20 -12.00
CA GLU A 16 28.31 27.04 -12.65
C GLU A 16 28.47 25.86 -11.69
N VAL A 17 28.94 26.11 -10.46
CA VAL A 17 29.06 25.10 -9.42
C VAL A 17 27.68 24.55 -9.02
N ILE A 18 26.67 25.41 -8.90
CA ILE A 18 25.28 25.01 -8.62
C ILE A 18 24.72 24.15 -9.76
N LYS A 19 24.95 24.51 -11.02
CA LYS A 19 24.54 23.71 -12.20
C LYS A 19 25.17 22.32 -12.18
N HIS A 20 26.46 22.23 -11.86
CA HIS A 20 27.16 20.96 -11.80
C HIS A 20 26.66 20.08 -10.64
N TYR A 21 26.37 20.69 -9.49
CA TYR A 21 25.82 20.00 -8.31
C TYR A 21 24.40 19.45 -8.57
N ILE A 22 23.53 20.25 -9.20
CA ILE A 22 22.17 19.82 -9.59
C ILE A 22 22.22 18.71 -10.66
N GLY A 23 23.21 18.75 -11.55
CA GLY A 23 23.43 17.73 -12.57
C GLY A 23 23.66 16.34 -11.99
N LEU A 24 24.56 16.21 -11.01
CA LEU A 24 24.80 14.94 -10.32
C LEU A 24 23.62 14.56 -9.41
N GLN A 25 23.02 15.52 -8.71
CA GLN A 25 21.89 15.26 -7.81
C GLN A 25 20.66 14.69 -8.56
N SER A 26 20.47 15.07 -9.83
CA SER A 26 19.40 14.53 -10.68
C SER A 26 19.50 13.01 -10.90
N GLU A 27 20.71 12.49 -11.06
CA GLU A 27 20.91 11.06 -11.34
C GLU A 27 20.70 10.21 -10.08
N TYR A 28 21.18 10.68 -8.94
CA TYR A 28 20.89 10.07 -7.64
C TYR A 28 19.40 10.09 -7.30
N VAL A 29 18.69 11.19 -7.58
CA VAL A 29 17.24 11.28 -7.36
C VAL A 29 16.48 10.34 -8.29
N LYS A 30 16.91 10.17 -9.55
CA LYS A 30 16.30 9.20 -10.48
C LYS A 30 16.43 7.77 -9.96
N LEU A 31 17.60 7.36 -9.48
CA LEU A 31 17.78 6.03 -8.91
C LEU A 31 16.95 5.84 -7.62
N ASP A 32 16.91 6.83 -6.73
CA ASP A 32 16.11 6.76 -5.49
C ASP A 32 14.60 6.65 -5.78
N VAL A 33 14.11 7.38 -6.80
CA VAL A 33 12.72 7.26 -7.25
C VAL A 33 12.46 5.87 -7.83
N ILE A 34 13.39 5.32 -8.63
CA ILE A 34 13.25 3.97 -9.19
C ILE A 34 13.23 2.93 -8.06
N ASP A 35 14.11 2.99 -7.06
CA ASP A 35 14.11 2.05 -5.92
C ASP A 35 12.79 2.10 -5.14
N LYS A 36 12.27 3.31 -4.89
CA LYS A 36 10.97 3.50 -4.23
C LYS A 36 9.82 2.92 -5.04
N VAL A 37 9.80 3.14 -6.36
CA VAL A 37 8.77 2.60 -7.26
C VAL A 37 8.84 1.08 -7.31
N VAL A 38 10.04 0.50 -7.46
CA VAL A 38 10.23 -0.96 -7.44
C VAL A 38 9.75 -1.54 -6.11
N ARG A 39 10.13 -0.93 -4.98
CA ARG A 39 9.70 -1.39 -3.66
C ARG A 39 8.18 -1.33 -3.48
N LEU A 40 7.54 -0.24 -3.95
CA LEU A 40 6.08 -0.12 -3.95
C LEU A 40 5.41 -1.20 -4.81
N LEU A 41 5.94 -1.44 -6.01
CA LEU A 41 5.45 -2.48 -6.91
C LEU A 41 5.63 -3.87 -6.30
N THR A 42 6.78 -4.16 -5.70
CA THR A 42 7.02 -5.43 -5.00
C THR A 42 6.01 -5.62 -3.86
N MET A 43 5.78 -4.61 -3.02
CA MET A 43 4.77 -4.68 -1.96
C MET A 43 3.37 -4.90 -2.52
N LEU A 44 2.99 -4.19 -3.59
CA LEU A 44 1.70 -4.38 -4.27
C LEU A 44 1.54 -5.81 -4.79
N VAL A 45 2.56 -6.34 -5.46
CA VAL A 45 2.55 -7.70 -5.99
C VAL A 45 2.46 -8.72 -4.86
N LEU A 46 3.22 -8.55 -3.77
CA LEU A 46 3.13 -9.44 -2.61
C LEU A 46 1.73 -9.41 -2.01
N ILE A 47 1.17 -8.23 -1.73
CA ILE A 47 -0.19 -8.08 -1.19
C ILE A 47 -1.22 -8.73 -2.13
N ALA A 48 -1.09 -8.54 -3.44
CA ALA A 48 -1.98 -9.17 -4.41
C ALA A 48 -1.87 -10.70 -4.40
N VAL A 49 -0.65 -11.24 -4.44
CA VAL A 49 -0.41 -12.70 -4.43
C VAL A 49 -0.92 -13.33 -3.14
N PHE A 50 -0.53 -12.79 -1.99
CA PHE A 50 -1.01 -13.27 -0.68
C PHE A 50 -2.52 -13.11 -0.54
N GLY A 51 -3.08 -11.98 -1.00
CA GLY A 51 -4.51 -11.72 -0.99
C GLY A 51 -5.29 -12.75 -1.82
N ILE A 52 -4.83 -13.05 -3.04
CA ILE A 52 -5.45 -14.05 -3.91
C ILE A 52 -5.38 -15.44 -3.27
N LEU A 53 -4.20 -15.84 -2.77
CA LEU A 53 -4.04 -17.13 -2.09
C LEU A 53 -4.95 -17.26 -0.87
N LEU A 54 -5.08 -16.19 -0.08
CA LEU A 54 -5.92 -16.17 1.10
C LEU A 54 -7.41 -16.26 0.73
N VAL A 55 -7.86 -15.58 -0.31
CA VAL A 55 -9.23 -15.70 -0.83
C VAL A 55 -9.52 -17.14 -1.27
N ILE A 56 -8.61 -17.75 -2.04
CA ILE A 56 -8.75 -19.14 -2.47
C ILE A 56 -8.82 -20.08 -1.26
N ALA A 57 -7.92 -19.91 -0.27
CA ALA A 57 -7.92 -20.70 0.95
C ALA A 57 -9.25 -20.58 1.72
N ILE A 58 -9.75 -19.36 1.92
CA ILE A 58 -11.05 -19.13 2.59
C ILE A 58 -12.18 -19.84 1.85
N ILE A 59 -12.21 -19.80 0.53
CA ILE A 59 -13.23 -20.49 -0.27
C ILE A 59 -13.18 -22.00 -0.02
N TYR A 60 -11.99 -22.62 -0.10
CA TYR A 60 -11.84 -24.06 0.15
C TYR A 60 -12.20 -24.44 1.60
N PHE A 61 -11.79 -23.65 2.58
CA PHE A 61 -12.19 -23.86 3.97
C PHE A 61 -13.70 -23.72 4.17
N SER A 62 -14.35 -22.80 3.45
CA SER A 62 -15.81 -22.64 3.47
C SER A 62 -16.51 -23.89 2.94
N PHE A 63 -16.01 -24.44 1.83
CA PHE A 63 -16.52 -25.69 1.27
C PHE A 63 -16.34 -26.83 2.27
N ALA A 64 -15.14 -26.98 2.86
CA ALA A 64 -14.88 -28.00 3.86
C ALA A 64 -15.82 -27.88 5.06
N ALA A 65 -16.05 -26.67 5.56
CA ALA A 65 -16.98 -26.41 6.66
C ALA A 65 -18.43 -26.75 6.28
N ALA A 66 -18.88 -26.36 5.08
CA ALA A 66 -20.22 -26.67 4.60
C ALA A 66 -20.44 -28.18 4.43
N TYR A 67 -19.46 -28.93 3.93
CA TYR A 67 -19.52 -30.39 3.82
C TYR A 67 -19.52 -31.06 5.20
N ALA A 68 -18.67 -30.61 6.13
CA ALA A 68 -18.68 -31.14 7.50
C ALA A 68 -20.02 -30.89 8.20
N LEU A 69 -20.65 -29.75 7.92
CA LEU A 69 -21.93 -29.36 8.51
C LEU A 69 -23.13 -30.00 7.80
N SER A 70 -22.99 -30.45 6.55
CA SER A 70 -24.09 -31.05 5.79
C SER A 70 -24.57 -32.35 6.41
N ASP A 71 -23.67 -33.15 7.00
CA ASP A 71 -24.03 -34.41 7.65
C ASP A 71 -24.87 -34.17 8.92
N ALA A 72 -24.58 -33.10 9.66
CA ALA A 72 -25.33 -32.72 10.85
C ALA A 72 -26.72 -32.14 10.52
N ILE A 73 -26.83 -31.42 9.41
CA ILE A 73 -28.08 -30.75 8.98
C ILE A 73 -28.94 -31.69 8.13
N GLY A 74 -28.35 -32.73 7.53
CA GLY A 74 -29.02 -33.62 6.57
C GLY A 74 -29.37 -32.94 5.24
N SER A 75 -28.89 -31.71 5.01
CA SER A 75 -29.08 -31.01 3.74
C SER A 75 -27.85 -30.19 3.37
N LEU A 76 -27.31 -30.47 2.18
CA LEU A 76 -26.17 -29.74 1.62
C LEU A 76 -26.50 -28.25 1.39
N PRO A 77 -27.64 -27.86 0.79
CA PRO A 77 -27.99 -26.46 0.61
C PRO A 77 -28.17 -25.70 1.95
N GLY A 78 -28.71 -26.37 2.98
CA GLY A 78 -28.88 -25.79 4.31
C GLY A 78 -27.54 -25.46 4.97
N ALA A 79 -26.55 -26.34 4.84
CA ALA A 79 -25.20 -26.09 5.34
C ALA A 79 -24.53 -24.88 4.66
N PHE A 80 -24.62 -24.77 3.34
CA PHE A 80 -24.12 -23.59 2.62
C PHE A 80 -24.84 -22.29 3.03
N ALA A 81 -26.17 -22.36 3.25
CA ALA A 81 -26.92 -21.19 3.72
C ALA A 81 -26.45 -20.69 5.09
N ILE A 82 -26.11 -21.61 6.02
CA ILE A 82 -25.58 -21.24 7.34
C ILE A 82 -24.18 -20.63 7.24
N VAL A 83 -23.29 -21.23 6.44
CA VAL A 83 -21.95 -20.66 6.22
C VAL A 83 -22.05 -19.28 5.55
N GLY A 84 -22.96 -19.12 4.59
CA GLY A 84 -23.26 -17.82 3.96
C GLY A 84 -23.81 -16.79 4.96
N ALA A 85 -24.74 -17.19 5.83
CA ALA A 85 -25.26 -16.33 6.89
C ALA A 85 -24.16 -15.89 7.87
N PHE A 86 -23.24 -16.78 8.22
CA PHE A 86 -22.05 -16.43 9.02
C PHE A 86 -21.22 -15.35 8.33
N TYR A 87 -20.96 -15.45 7.02
CA TYR A 87 -20.25 -14.41 6.28
C TYR A 87 -20.99 -13.06 6.25
N LEU A 88 -22.31 -13.07 6.17
CA LEU A 88 -23.11 -11.84 6.26
C LEU A 88 -23.00 -11.18 7.64
N VAL A 89 -22.97 -11.98 8.71
CA VAL A 89 -22.75 -11.46 10.08
C VAL A 89 -21.36 -10.86 10.21
N VAL A 90 -20.32 -11.56 9.74
CA VAL A 90 -18.94 -11.04 9.73
C VAL A 90 -18.86 -9.74 8.94
N LEU A 91 -19.49 -9.66 7.77
CA LEU A 91 -19.56 -8.45 6.96
C LEU A 91 -20.24 -7.30 7.72
N PHE A 92 -21.37 -7.57 8.39
CA PHE A 92 -22.08 -6.56 9.19
C PHE A 92 -21.21 -6.03 10.33
N VAL A 93 -20.50 -6.91 11.05
CA VAL A 93 -19.54 -6.53 12.10
C VAL A 93 -18.41 -5.68 11.50
N PHE A 94 -17.85 -6.07 10.36
CA PHE A 94 -16.81 -5.31 9.67
C PHE A 94 -17.29 -3.90 9.28
N ILE A 95 -18.52 -3.76 8.77
CA ILE A 95 -19.11 -2.46 8.41
C ILE A 95 -19.27 -1.58 9.67
N ARG A 96 -19.64 -2.16 10.81
CA ARG A 96 -19.74 -1.43 12.08
C ARG A 96 -18.39 -0.98 12.61
N LEU A 97 -17.37 -1.85 12.54
CA LEU A 97 -16.02 -1.57 13.00
C LEU A 97 -15.17 -0.80 11.98
N ARG A 98 -15.72 -0.47 10.80
CA ARG A 98 -14.99 0.18 9.69
C ARG A 98 -14.20 1.41 10.11
N LYS A 99 -14.76 2.23 11.00
CA LYS A 99 -14.12 3.47 11.48
C LYS A 99 -12.88 3.21 12.33
N THR A 100 -12.85 2.10 13.06
CA THR A 100 -11.71 1.76 13.93
C THR A 100 -10.68 0.93 13.18
N ILE A 101 -11.11 0.00 12.32
CA ILE A 101 -10.23 -0.95 11.63
C ILE A 101 -9.62 -0.34 10.36
N ILE A 102 -10.35 0.49 9.61
CA ILE A 102 -9.91 0.97 8.29
C ILE A 102 -9.48 2.44 8.36
N GLU A 103 -10.31 3.33 8.91
CA GLU A 103 -10.03 4.77 8.89
C GLU A 103 -8.79 5.14 9.73
N ARG A 104 -8.63 4.58 10.95
CA ARG A 104 -7.49 4.92 11.82
C ARG A 104 -6.12 4.54 11.24
N PRO A 105 -5.87 3.29 10.78
CA PRO A 105 -4.59 2.95 10.20
C PRO A 105 -4.35 3.61 8.84
N LEU A 106 -5.38 3.82 8.01
CA LEU A 106 -5.22 4.56 6.76
C LEU A 106 -4.82 6.02 7.00
N VAL A 107 -5.46 6.70 7.96
CA VAL A 107 -5.10 8.07 8.32
C VAL A 107 -3.67 8.12 8.88
N HIS A 108 -3.26 7.15 9.68
CA HIS A 108 -1.89 7.09 10.19
C HIS A 108 -0.86 6.81 9.09
N PHE A 109 -1.17 5.92 8.15
CA PHE A 109 -0.33 5.64 6.98
C PHE A 109 -0.19 6.87 6.07
N LEU A 110 -1.31 7.50 5.70
CA LEU A 110 -1.32 8.73 4.92
C LEU A 110 -0.57 9.86 5.64
N ALA A 111 -0.78 10.01 6.96
CA ALA A 111 -0.04 10.98 7.77
C ALA A 111 1.46 10.68 7.78
N SER A 112 1.87 9.42 7.88
CA SER A 112 3.29 9.04 7.86
C SER A 112 3.96 9.31 6.50
N ILE A 113 3.25 9.13 5.38
CA ILE A 113 3.79 9.45 4.05
C ILE A 113 3.87 10.97 3.84
N LEU A 114 2.84 11.72 4.29
CA LEU A 114 2.76 13.16 4.04
C LEU A 114 3.59 14.00 5.01
N MET A 115 3.76 13.55 6.26
CA MET A 115 4.55 14.24 7.30
C MET A 115 5.99 13.72 7.42
N SER A 116 6.38 12.68 6.67
CA SER A 116 7.78 12.31 6.57
C SER A 116 8.52 13.38 5.78
N LYS A 117 9.22 14.26 6.50
CA LYS A 117 10.27 15.14 5.97
C LYS A 117 11.41 14.33 5.35
#